data_AF-A0A8T2P1P1-F1
#
_entry.id   AF-A0A8T2P1P1-F1
#
_cell.length_a   1.000
_cell.length_b   1.000
_cell.length_c   1.000
_cell.angle_alpha   90.00
_cell.angle_beta   90.00
_cell.angle_gamma   90.00
#
_symmetry.space_group_name_H-M   'P 1'
#
loop_
_entity.id
_entity.type
_entity.pdbx_description
1 polymer ?
#
loop_
_entity_poly.entity_id
_entity_poly.type
_entity_poly.pdbx_seq_one_letter_code
_entity_poly.pdbx_strand_id
1 'polypeptide(L)'
;MSSPGPEGVARGEDALSLLENPQTRAQFIDELMELELFLCQRLSEMSEEADVVAMSQFQLAPSVIQAQTRERVEGMLGTLRSLLDRLTNVRMQHLFMIQASPRYVERVSEVLRQKLKQADILVLKRGTLAERRQEALEEQGKLEPRIDLLAVRTRELQRLVMHRAAGGRVGGAGLGQSAGHGWGLGLGGWGYTTQTGPRLYHGAYVIEADIAKRYNNRPVNLMGVNI
;
A
#
# COMPACT_ATOMS: atom_id res chain seq x y z
N MET A 1 3.72 54.20 -10.50
CA MET A 1 4.27 55.29 -9.65
C MET A 1 3.37 55.39 -8.43
N SER A 2 3.73 54.74 -7.31
CA SER A 2 2.93 54.75 -6.08
C SER A 2 3.31 55.94 -5.21
N SER A 3 2.31 56.69 -4.78
CA SER A 3 2.44 57.83 -3.87
C SER A 3 3.02 57.39 -2.51
N PRO A 4 4.01 58.12 -1.94
CA PRO A 4 4.58 57.78 -0.64
C PRO A 4 3.53 58.04 0.45
N GLY A 5 3.11 56.97 1.12
CA GLY A 5 2.25 57.06 2.29
C GLY A 5 2.99 57.52 3.55
N PRO A 6 2.27 57.75 4.67
CA PRO A 6 2.87 58.10 5.95
C PRO A 6 3.95 57.09 6.37
N GLU A 7 5.10 57.60 6.79
CA GLU A 7 6.25 56.83 7.27
C GLU A 7 5.85 55.93 8.45
N GLY A 8 6.36 54.69 8.46
CA GLY A 8 6.16 53.73 9.55
C GLY A 8 4.99 52.75 9.38
N VAL A 9 4.24 52.79 8.26
CA VAL A 9 3.19 51.81 7.98
C VAL A 9 3.67 50.82 6.91
N ALA A 10 3.86 49.56 7.30
CA ALA A 10 4.18 48.47 6.38
C ALA A 10 3.05 48.29 5.33
N ARG A 11 3.42 48.16 4.05
CA ARG A 11 2.47 48.09 2.94
C ARG A 11 2.84 46.98 1.96
N GLY A 12 1.83 46.38 1.34
CA GLY A 12 2.06 45.32 0.35
C GLY A 12 2.68 44.09 1.00
N GLU A 13 3.78 43.60 0.42
CA GLU A 13 4.49 42.41 0.94
C GLU A 13 5.11 42.62 2.32
N ASP A 14 5.45 43.86 2.68
CA ASP A 14 6.05 44.19 3.98
C ASP A 14 5.03 44.11 5.14
N ALA A 15 3.73 44.09 4.83
CA ALA A 15 2.66 43.91 5.81
C ALA A 15 2.38 42.43 6.12
N LEU A 16 2.94 41.52 5.33
CA LEU A 16 2.79 40.08 5.54
C LEU A 16 3.67 39.63 6.70
N SER A 17 3.17 38.71 7.52
CA SER A 17 3.99 38.10 8.57
C SER A 17 5.08 37.20 7.98
N LEU A 18 6.08 36.87 8.81
CA LEU A 18 7.26 36.08 8.42
C LEU A 18 6.93 34.79 7.66
N LEU A 19 5.80 34.14 7.97
CA LEU A 19 5.38 32.88 7.35
C LEU A 19 4.45 33.06 6.15
N GLU A 20 3.87 34.24 5.95
CA GLU A 20 2.92 34.50 4.86
C GLU A 20 3.65 34.91 3.59
N ASN A 21 4.69 35.74 3.74
CA ASN A 21 5.58 36.08 2.64
C ASN A 21 6.45 34.85 2.27
N PRO A 22 6.39 34.35 1.03
CA PRO A 22 7.15 33.16 0.61
C PRO A 22 8.66 33.29 0.75
N GLN A 23 9.20 34.48 0.51
CA GLN A 23 10.64 34.76 0.55
C GLN A 23 11.15 34.70 1.99
N THR A 24 10.49 35.42 2.91
CA THR A 24 10.87 35.40 4.34
C THR A 24 10.62 34.03 4.96
N ARG A 25 9.57 33.32 4.53
CA ARG A 25 9.30 31.96 5.00
C ARG A 25 10.42 30.99 4.60
N ALA A 26 10.88 31.06 3.35
CA ALA A 26 11.98 30.22 2.87
C ALA A 26 13.26 30.50 3.68
N GLN A 27 13.63 31.77 3.81
CA GLN A 27 14.79 32.19 4.61
C GLN A 27 14.68 31.70 6.05
N PHE A 28 13.51 31.85 6.69
CA PHE A 28 13.30 31.39 8.06
C PHE A 28 13.47 29.87 8.20
N ILE A 29 12.98 29.08 7.23
CA ILE A 29 13.17 27.63 7.23
C ILE A 29 14.65 27.28 7.03
N ASP A 30 15.34 27.97 6.13
CA ASP A 30 16.77 27.75 5.87
C ASP A 30 17.62 28.05 7.13
N GLU A 31 17.35 29.16 7.82
CA GLU A 31 18.02 29.52 9.09
C GLU A 31 17.77 28.47 10.18
N LEU A 32 16.56 27.91 10.25
CA LEU A 32 16.24 26.83 11.20
C LEU A 32 16.95 25.52 10.85
N MET A 33 17.10 25.20 9.57
CA MET A 33 17.86 24.03 9.11
C MET A 33 19.36 24.21 9.35
N GLU A 34 19.90 25.41 9.14
CA GLU A 34 21.29 25.74 9.50
C GLU A 34 21.52 25.59 11.00
N LEU A 35 20.59 26.09 11.83
CA LEU A 35 20.66 25.91 13.28
C LEU A 35 20.57 24.43 13.68
N GLU A 36 19.78 23.62 12.97
CA GLU A 36 19.71 22.17 13.23
C GLU A 36 21.07 21.51 13.00
N LEU A 37 21.73 21.83 11.89
CA LEU A 37 23.06 21.32 11.56
C LEU A 37 24.10 21.79 12.58
N PHE A 38 24.06 23.07 12.97
CA PHE A 38 24.93 23.61 14.01
C PHE A 38 24.78 22.85 15.33
N LEU A 39 23.55 22.62 15.80
CA LEU A 39 23.30 21.89 17.04
C LEU A 39 23.69 20.40 16.93
N CYS A 40 23.51 19.78 15.77
CA CYS A 40 23.99 18.41 15.53
C CYS A 40 25.51 18.32 15.64
N GLN A 41 26.22 19.25 14.97
CA GLN A 41 27.68 19.32 15.05
C GLN A 41 28.14 19.57 16.49
N ARG A 42 27.46 20.48 17.20
CA ARG A 42 27.78 20.77 18.59
C ARG A 42 27.62 19.55 19.49
N LEU A 43 26.60 18.73 19.28
CA LEU A 43 26.43 17.49 20.02
C LEU A 43 27.52 16.46 19.72
N SER A 44 27.97 16.35 18.46
CA SER A 44 29.10 15.48 18.13
C SER A 44 30.39 15.94 18.82
N GLU A 45 30.69 17.24 18.79
CA GLU A 45 31.86 17.83 19.47
C GLU A 45 31.82 17.63 20.99
N MET A 46 30.63 17.62 21.60
CA MET A 46 30.46 17.36 23.04
C MET A 46 30.49 15.85 23.37
N SER A 47 30.37 14.98 22.37
CA SER A 47 30.31 13.52 22.55
C SER A 47 31.65 12.83 22.38
N GLU A 48 32.50 13.38 21.52
CA GLU A 48 33.86 12.93 21.38
C GLU A 48 34.68 13.69 22.43
N GLU A 49 35.48 12.99 23.24
CA GLU A 49 36.61 13.59 23.97
C GLU A 49 37.72 14.03 22.98
N ALA A 50 37.33 14.54 21.81
CA ALA A 50 38.17 14.86 20.70
C ALA A 50 38.58 16.33 20.79
N ASP A 51 39.81 16.45 21.28
CA ASP A 51 40.74 17.54 21.11
C ASP A 51 40.46 18.78 21.98
N VAL A 52 41.47 19.14 22.77
CA VAL A 52 41.54 20.34 23.60
C VAL A 52 41.21 21.62 22.78
N VAL A 53 41.35 21.53 21.46
CA VAL A 53 40.98 22.54 20.46
C VAL A 53 39.46 22.76 20.33
N ALA A 54 38.61 21.72 20.44
CA ALA A 54 37.15 21.88 20.39
C ALA A 54 36.60 22.59 21.64
N MET A 55 37.23 22.38 22.81
CA MET A 55 36.97 23.17 24.01
C MET A 55 37.49 24.61 23.90
N SER A 56 38.49 24.85 23.04
CA SER A 56 39.09 26.17 22.82
C SER A 56 38.21 27.12 22.01
N GLN A 57 37.41 26.60 21.05
CA GLN A 57 36.60 27.43 20.14
C GLN A 57 35.62 28.39 20.84
N PHE A 58 35.14 28.02 22.03
CA PHE A 58 34.17 28.81 22.79
C PHE A 58 34.76 29.51 24.02
N GLN A 59 36.09 29.53 24.19
CA GLN A 59 36.72 30.20 25.35
C GLN A 59 36.42 31.70 25.42
N LEU A 60 36.22 32.35 24.27
CA LEU A 60 35.83 33.77 24.18
C LEU A 60 34.31 33.97 24.07
N ALA A 61 33.53 32.89 24.02
CA ALA A 61 32.08 33.00 23.92
C ALA A 61 31.46 33.42 25.27
N PRO A 62 30.31 34.10 25.25
CA PRO A 62 29.55 34.40 26.46
C PRO A 62 29.31 33.17 27.34
N SER A 63 29.27 33.37 28.67
CA SER A 63 29.05 32.29 29.65
C SER A 63 27.77 31.49 29.41
N VAL A 64 26.75 32.11 28.83
CA VAL A 64 25.50 31.44 28.42
C VAL A 64 25.73 30.31 27.41
N ILE A 65 26.74 30.45 26.54
CA ILE A 65 27.10 29.42 25.54
C ILE A 65 28.03 28.38 26.17
N GLN A 66 28.96 28.81 27.03
CA GLN A 66 29.89 27.90 27.72
C GLN A 66 29.20 26.99 28.75
N ALA A 67 28.15 27.48 29.41
CA ALA A 67 27.44 26.76 30.47
C ALA A 67 26.38 25.77 29.94
N GLN A 68 26.29 25.56 28.63
CA GLN A 68 25.35 24.59 28.05
C GLN A 68 25.80 23.15 28.33
N THR A 69 24.88 22.34 28.85
CA THR A 69 25.12 20.89 28.98
C THR A 69 24.67 20.18 27.71
N ARG A 70 25.20 18.97 27.50
CA ARG A 70 24.85 18.15 26.34
C ARG A 70 23.35 17.90 26.27
N GLU A 71 22.74 17.54 27.39
CA GLU A 71 21.30 17.23 27.50
C GLU A 71 20.44 18.43 27.11
N ARG A 72 20.89 19.64 27.45
CA ARG A 72 20.20 20.88 27.07
C ARG A 72 20.27 21.13 25.57
N VAL A 73 21.42 20.91 24.95
CA VAL A 73 21.60 21.02 23.49
C VAL A 73 20.77 19.94 22.77
N GLU A 74 20.70 18.72 23.30
CA GLU A 74 19.82 17.65 22.80
C GLU A 74 18.34 18.07 22.86
N GLY A 75 17.92 18.68 23.97
CA GLY A 75 16.56 19.22 24.12
C GLY A 75 16.25 20.37 23.14
N MET A 76 17.21 21.27 22.91
CA MET A 76 17.07 22.34 21.92
C MET A 76 16.92 21.78 20.51
N LEU A 77 17.76 20.80 20.14
CA LEU A 77 17.68 20.13 18.84
C LEU A 77 16.35 19.40 18.67
N GLY A 78 15.85 18.71 19.70
CA GLY A 78 14.54 18.06 19.68
C GLY A 78 13.39 19.05 19.45
N THR A 79 13.45 20.20 20.12
CA THR A 79 12.45 21.29 19.94
C THR A 79 12.50 21.84 18.52
N LEU A 80 13.70 22.08 17.99
CA LEU A 80 13.91 22.60 16.66
C LEU A 80 13.40 21.64 15.58
N ARG A 81 13.70 20.35 15.70
CA ARG A 81 13.18 19.29 14.81
C ARG A 81 11.66 19.21 14.84
N SER A 82 11.05 19.28 16.02
CA SER A 82 9.59 19.31 16.15
C SER A 82 8.99 20.54 15.47
N LEU A 83 9.65 21.70 15.58
CA LEU A 83 9.21 22.92 14.93
C LEU A 83 9.36 22.85 13.40
N LEU A 84 10.49 22.35 12.89
CA LEU A 84 10.72 22.12 11.46
C LEU A 84 9.70 21.14 10.88
N ASP A 85 9.42 20.01 11.54
CA ASP A 85 8.39 19.05 11.12
C ASP A 85 7.01 19.72 11.03
N ARG A 86 6.66 20.53 12.03
CA ARG A 86 5.39 21.28 12.04
C ARG A 86 5.29 22.32 10.91
N LEU A 87 6.40 22.98 10.55
CA LEU A 87 6.43 24.00 9.50
C LEU A 87 6.54 23.44 8.08
N THR A 88 7.18 22.27 7.94
CA THR A 88 7.49 21.69 6.63
C THR A 88 6.64 20.48 6.27
N ASN A 89 5.77 20.01 7.16
CA ASN A 89 4.86 18.90 6.84
C ASN A 89 3.91 19.23 5.67
N VAL A 90 3.41 18.17 5.06
CA VAL A 90 2.51 18.23 3.88
C VAL A 90 1.27 19.07 4.15
N ARG A 91 0.68 19.00 5.36
CA ARG A 91 -0.48 19.82 5.73
C ARG A 91 -0.15 21.30 5.68
N MET A 92 0.99 21.70 6.23
CA MET A 92 1.45 23.07 6.25
C MET A 92 1.77 23.55 4.83
N GLN A 93 2.43 22.72 4.01
CA GLN A 93 2.64 23.01 2.59
C GLN A 93 1.32 23.26 1.85
N HIS A 94 0.30 22.43 2.07
CA HIS A 94 -1.03 22.63 1.50
C HIS A 94 -1.68 23.94 1.94
N LEU A 95 -1.57 24.30 3.22
CA LEU A 95 -2.08 25.57 3.74
C LEU A 95 -1.39 26.77 3.09
N PHE A 96 -0.06 26.72 2.90
CA PHE A 96 0.64 27.76 2.15
C PHE A 96 0.20 27.84 0.69
N MET A 97 -0.04 26.71 0.02
CA MET A 97 -0.56 26.71 -1.35
C MET A 97 -1.99 27.25 -1.44
N ILE A 98 -2.83 26.96 -0.45
CA ILE A 98 -4.20 27.50 -0.32
C ILE A 98 -4.14 29.02 -0.16
N GLN A 99 -3.24 29.52 0.71
CA GLN A 99 -3.06 30.94 0.92
C GLN A 99 -2.50 31.65 -0.32
N ALA A 100 -1.49 31.08 -0.96
CA ALA A 100 -0.78 31.71 -2.06
C ALA A 100 -1.54 31.67 -3.39
N SER A 101 -2.49 30.74 -3.58
CA SER A 101 -3.14 30.56 -4.88
C SER A 101 -4.61 30.16 -4.78
N PRO A 102 -5.54 31.05 -5.17
CA PRO A 102 -6.96 30.73 -5.29
C PRO A 102 -7.23 29.55 -6.25
N ARG A 103 -6.45 29.45 -7.34
CA ARG A 103 -6.55 28.32 -8.30
C ARG A 103 -6.20 26.98 -7.67
N TYR A 104 -5.33 26.96 -6.67
CA TYR A 104 -5.05 25.73 -5.94
C TYR A 104 -6.28 25.26 -5.15
N VAL A 105 -6.97 26.19 -4.50
CA VAL A 105 -8.22 25.92 -3.77
C VAL A 105 -9.30 25.36 -4.70
N GLU A 106 -9.46 25.94 -5.88
CA GLU A 106 -10.40 25.44 -6.90
C GLU A 106 -10.08 24.01 -7.32
N ARG A 107 -8.81 23.71 -7.63
CA ARG A 107 -8.38 22.36 -7.99
C ARG A 107 -8.62 21.35 -6.88
N VAL A 108 -8.24 21.67 -5.64
CA VAL A 108 -8.45 20.79 -4.49
C VAL A 108 -9.94 20.55 -4.27
N SER A 109 -10.76 21.60 -4.38
CA SER A 109 -12.21 21.50 -4.26
C SER A 109 -12.80 20.55 -5.31
N GLU A 110 -12.33 20.63 -6.55
CA GLU A 110 -12.81 19.76 -7.63
C GLU A 110 -12.40 18.30 -7.41
N VAL A 111 -11.16 18.04 -6.99
CA VAL A 111 -10.70 16.69 -6.63
C VAL A 111 -11.56 16.11 -5.50
N LEU A 112 -11.87 16.91 -4.48
CA LEU A 112 -12.73 16.47 -3.36
C LEU A 112 -14.14 16.14 -3.82
N ARG A 113 -14.75 16.97 -4.67
CA ARG A 113 -16.08 16.69 -5.26
C ARG A 113 -16.07 15.40 -6.07
N GLN A 114 -15.02 15.18 -6.87
CA GLN A 114 -14.88 13.95 -7.64
C GLN A 114 -14.75 12.72 -6.73
N LYS A 115 -13.98 12.82 -5.63
CA LYS A 115 -13.84 11.73 -4.65
C LYS A 115 -15.14 11.42 -3.92
N LEU A 116 -15.92 12.44 -3.56
CA LEU A 116 -17.27 12.25 -2.98
C LEU A 116 -18.18 11.51 -3.96
N LYS A 117 -18.24 11.97 -5.23
CA LYS A 117 -19.02 11.29 -6.28
C LYS A 117 -18.59 9.83 -6.48
N GLN A 118 -17.28 9.55 -6.43
CA GLN A 118 -16.76 8.17 -6.50
C GLN A 118 -17.22 7.34 -5.30
N ALA A 119 -17.19 7.89 -4.09
CA ALA A 119 -17.66 7.21 -2.89
C ALA A 119 -19.16 6.87 -2.97
N ASP A 120 -20.00 7.82 -3.40
CA ASP A 120 -21.43 7.61 -3.58
C ASP A 120 -21.72 6.47 -4.57
N ILE A 121 -21.02 6.46 -5.71
CA ILE A 121 -21.13 5.38 -6.71
C ILE A 121 -20.72 4.03 -6.11
N LEU A 122 -19.66 3.98 -5.30
CA LEU A 122 -19.20 2.74 -4.67
C LEU A 122 -20.21 2.21 -3.65
N VAL A 123 -20.84 3.09 -2.87
CA VAL A 123 -21.91 2.72 -1.94
C VAL A 123 -23.09 2.10 -2.70
N LEU A 124 -23.51 2.70 -3.81
CA LEU A 124 -24.58 2.15 -4.65
C LEU A 124 -24.20 0.79 -5.25
N LYS A 125 -22.96 0.66 -5.76
CA LYS A 125 -22.44 -0.61 -6.32
C LYS A 125 -22.33 -1.72 -5.28
N ARG A 126 -22.13 -1.39 -4.00
CA ARG A 126 -22.07 -2.38 -2.92
C ARG A 126 -23.35 -3.22 -2.84
N GLY A 127 -24.52 -2.57 -2.99
CA GLY A 127 -25.81 -3.25 -2.94
C GLY A 127 -25.97 -4.26 -4.08
N THR A 128 -25.72 -3.82 -5.31
CA THR A 128 -25.86 -4.69 -6.50
C THR A 128 -24.87 -5.85 -6.50
N LEU A 129 -23.66 -5.65 -5.98
CA LEU A 129 -22.69 -6.74 -5.79
C LEU A 129 -23.13 -7.73 -4.72
N ALA A 130 -23.80 -7.28 -3.65
CA ALA A 130 -24.33 -8.17 -2.62
C ALA A 130 -25.46 -9.05 -3.16
N GLU A 131 -26.37 -8.48 -3.96
CA GLU A 131 -27.45 -9.22 -4.64
C GLU A 131 -26.88 -10.27 -5.60
N ARG A 132 -25.96 -9.87 -6.49
CA ARG A 132 -25.31 -10.81 -7.42
C ARG A 132 -24.54 -11.92 -6.72
N ARG A 133 -23.92 -11.61 -5.58
CA ARG A 133 -23.26 -12.61 -4.74
C ARG A 133 -24.27 -13.63 -4.22
N GLN A 134 -25.43 -13.17 -3.76
CA GLN A 134 -26.50 -14.03 -3.25
C GLN A 134 -27.04 -14.94 -4.36
N GLU A 135 -27.33 -14.38 -5.54
CA GLU A 135 -27.76 -15.15 -6.72
C GLU A 135 -26.74 -16.24 -7.09
N ALA A 136 -25.44 -15.89 -7.10
CA ALA A 136 -24.38 -16.85 -7.41
C ALA A 136 -24.28 -17.99 -6.38
N LEU A 137 -24.49 -17.70 -5.09
CA LEU A 137 -24.51 -18.71 -4.04
C LEU A 137 -25.72 -19.65 -4.18
N GLU A 138 -26.89 -19.11 -4.55
CA GLU A 138 -28.09 -19.91 -4.79
C GLU A 138 -27.93 -20.83 -5.99
N GLU A 139 -27.40 -20.32 -7.10
CA GLU A 139 -27.09 -21.14 -8.28
C GLU A 139 -26.04 -22.21 -7.98
N GLN A 140 -25.01 -21.86 -7.21
CA GLN A 140 -24.03 -22.85 -6.74
C GLN A 140 -24.72 -23.97 -5.94
N GLY A 141 -25.58 -23.61 -4.99
CA GLY A 141 -26.33 -24.59 -4.18
C GLY A 141 -27.24 -25.51 -5.01
N LYS A 142 -27.80 -25.01 -6.13
CA LYS A 142 -28.59 -25.83 -7.07
C LYS A 142 -27.72 -26.81 -7.86
N LEU A 143 -26.48 -26.46 -8.15
CA LEU A 143 -25.57 -27.25 -8.99
C LEU A 143 -24.81 -28.32 -8.19
N GLU A 144 -24.47 -28.05 -6.93
CA GLU A 144 -23.77 -28.98 -6.02
C GLU A 144 -24.36 -30.41 -6.01
N PRO A 145 -25.68 -30.63 -5.81
CA PRO A 145 -26.24 -31.99 -5.77
C PRO A 145 -26.15 -32.71 -7.12
N ARG A 146 -26.18 -31.97 -8.24
CA ARG A 146 -26.03 -32.57 -9.57
C ARG A 146 -24.60 -33.03 -9.81
N ILE A 147 -23.62 -32.25 -9.35
CA ILE A 147 -22.21 -32.60 -9.40
C ILE A 147 -21.94 -33.85 -8.55
N ASP A 148 -22.50 -33.92 -7.34
CA ASP A 148 -22.36 -35.09 -6.47
C ASP A 148 -22.96 -36.36 -7.10
N LEU A 149 -24.16 -36.25 -7.67
CA LEU A 149 -24.79 -37.36 -8.38
C LEU A 149 -23.95 -37.84 -9.56
N LEU A 150 -23.45 -36.92 -10.38
CA LEU A 150 -22.57 -37.24 -11.51
C LEU A 150 -21.27 -37.91 -11.03
N ALA A 151 -20.70 -37.45 -9.91
CA ALA A 151 -19.51 -38.06 -9.33
C ALA A 151 -19.78 -39.51 -8.88
N VAL A 152 -20.92 -39.78 -8.23
CA VAL A 152 -21.33 -41.14 -7.86
C VAL A 152 -21.48 -42.03 -9.09
N ARG A 153 -22.25 -41.58 -10.10
CA ARG A 153 -22.46 -42.34 -11.34
C ARG A 153 -21.15 -42.60 -12.09
N THR A 154 -20.24 -41.63 -12.11
CA THR A 154 -18.93 -41.79 -12.75
C THR A 154 -18.09 -42.85 -12.03
N ARG A 155 -18.12 -42.90 -10.69
CA ARG A 155 -17.44 -43.96 -9.91
C ARG A 155 -18.04 -45.34 -10.17
N GLU A 156 -19.37 -45.44 -10.26
CA GLU A 156 -20.07 -46.69 -10.61
C GLU A 156 -19.64 -47.19 -12.00
N LEU A 157 -19.63 -46.32 -13.00
CA LEU A 157 -19.18 -46.65 -14.35
C LEU A 157 -17.70 -47.06 -14.38
N GLN A 158 -16.83 -46.34 -13.66
CA GLN A 158 -15.42 -46.72 -13.53
C GLN A 158 -15.25 -48.13 -12.95
N ARG A 159 -16.00 -48.48 -11.90
CA ARG A 159 -15.98 -49.83 -11.32
C ARG A 159 -16.42 -50.88 -12.33
N LEU A 160 -17.49 -50.63 -13.09
CA LEU A 160 -18.00 -51.56 -14.11
C LEU A 160 -16.99 -51.78 -15.24
N VAL A 161 -16.33 -50.71 -15.71
CA VAL A 161 -15.27 -50.80 -16.73
C VAL A 161 -14.06 -51.57 -16.21
N MET A 162 -13.62 -51.31 -14.97
CA MET A 162 -12.50 -52.03 -14.34
C MET A 162 -12.81 -53.52 -14.14
N HIS A 163 -14.03 -53.86 -13.70
CA HIS A 163 -14.49 -55.24 -13.56
C HIS A 163 -14.52 -55.97 -14.91
N ARG A 164 -15.02 -55.32 -15.96
CA ARG A 164 -15.05 -55.88 -17.32
C ARG A 164 -13.64 -56.04 -17.91
N ALA A 165 -12.73 -55.11 -17.64
CA ALA A 165 -11.32 -55.20 -18.05
C ALA A 165 -10.55 -56.29 -17.29
N ALA A 166 -10.93 -56.59 -16.04
CA ALA A 166 -10.37 -57.70 -15.27
C ALA A 166 -10.89 -59.07 -15.73
N GLY A 167 -12.13 -59.16 -16.21
CA GLY A 167 -12.71 -60.39 -16.78
C GLY A 167 -12.26 -60.73 -18.20
N GLY A 168 -11.61 -59.80 -18.92
CA GLY A 168 -11.19 -59.97 -20.31
C GLY A 168 -9.76 -60.49 -20.52
N ARG A 169 -9.04 -60.87 -19.46
CA ARG A 169 -7.63 -61.27 -19.54
C ARG A 169 -7.42 -62.77 -19.35
N VAL A 170 -8.09 -63.59 -20.17
CA VAL A 170 -7.65 -64.96 -20.49
C VAL A 170 -7.88 -65.22 -21.97
N GLY A 171 -6.79 -65.27 -22.73
CA GLY A 171 -6.74 -65.99 -24.02
C GLY A 171 -6.29 -65.19 -25.23
N GLY A 172 -5.04 -65.41 -25.65
CA GLY A 172 -4.74 -65.65 -27.06
C GLY A 172 -4.01 -64.54 -27.84
N ALA A 173 -2.73 -64.77 -28.09
CA ALA A 173 -1.87 -64.06 -29.01
C ALA A 173 -2.33 -64.18 -30.49
N GLY A 174 -2.05 -63.17 -31.32
CA GLY A 174 -2.24 -63.23 -32.77
C GLY A 174 -1.86 -61.95 -33.49
N LEU A 175 -0.81 -62.03 -34.31
CA LEU A 175 -0.24 -60.98 -35.16
C LEU A 175 -1.23 -60.41 -36.19
N GLY A 176 -1.10 -59.12 -36.50
CA GLY A 176 -1.74 -58.49 -37.65
C GLY A 176 -1.39 -57.01 -37.80
N GLN A 177 -0.41 -56.69 -38.65
CA GLN A 177 -0.10 -55.33 -39.09
C GLN A 177 -1.21 -54.82 -40.02
N SER A 178 -1.66 -53.57 -39.84
CA SER A 178 -1.67 -52.52 -40.87
C SER A 178 -2.57 -51.33 -40.52
N ALA A 179 -1.96 -50.14 -40.58
CA ALA A 179 -2.45 -48.82 -40.97
C ALA A 179 -3.80 -48.27 -40.44
N GLY A 180 -3.74 -47.10 -39.79
CA GLY A 180 -4.88 -46.18 -39.71
C GLY A 180 -4.84 -45.19 -38.55
N HIS A 181 -4.18 -44.05 -38.76
CA HIS A 181 -4.38 -42.77 -38.07
C HIS A 181 -4.37 -42.74 -36.53
N GLY A 182 -3.20 -42.41 -35.98
CA GLY A 182 -3.02 -42.09 -34.57
C GLY A 182 -3.72 -40.79 -34.18
N TRP A 183 -4.82 -40.92 -33.44
CA TRP A 183 -5.25 -39.88 -32.52
C TRP A 183 -4.37 -39.98 -31.28
N GLY A 184 -3.32 -39.17 -31.24
CA GLY A 184 -2.54 -38.93 -30.04
C GLY A 184 -3.38 -38.17 -29.02
N LEU A 185 -4.17 -38.88 -28.22
CA LEU A 185 -4.67 -38.37 -26.95
C LEU A 185 -3.65 -38.79 -25.89
N GLY A 186 -2.72 -37.87 -25.61
CA GLY A 186 -1.78 -37.98 -24.53
C GLY A 186 -2.50 -38.32 -23.23
N LEU A 187 -2.17 -39.50 -22.69
CA LEU A 187 -2.42 -39.88 -21.31
C LEU A 187 -1.59 -38.97 -20.40
N GLY A 188 -2.07 -37.74 -20.19
CA GLY A 188 -1.66 -36.90 -19.07
C GLY A 188 -2.36 -37.41 -17.82
N GLY A 189 -1.59 -38.04 -16.94
CA GLY A 189 -2.09 -38.66 -15.72
C GLY A 189 -2.84 -37.69 -14.82
N TRP A 190 -4.14 -37.94 -14.64
CA TRP A 190 -4.87 -37.48 -13.46
C TRP A 190 -4.74 -38.57 -12.39
N GLY A 191 -3.61 -38.55 -11.68
CA GLY A 191 -3.46 -39.31 -10.45
C GLY A 191 -4.40 -38.73 -9.39
N TYR A 192 -5.54 -39.37 -9.17
CA TYR A 192 -6.33 -39.14 -7.96
C TYR A 192 -5.61 -39.84 -6.82
N THR A 193 -4.78 -39.11 -6.09
CA THR A 193 -4.29 -39.55 -4.79
C THR A 193 -5.50 -39.75 -3.87
N THR A 194 -5.68 -40.99 -3.42
CA THR A 194 -6.57 -41.31 -2.31
C THR A 194 -6.02 -40.66 -1.04
N GLN A 195 -6.54 -39.49 -0.69
CA GLN A 195 -6.39 -38.94 0.64
C GLN A 195 -7.78 -38.66 1.21
N THR A 196 -8.22 -39.58 2.04
CA THR A 196 -9.33 -39.43 2.99
C THR A 196 -9.02 -38.27 3.92
N GLY A 197 -9.76 -37.17 3.78
CA GLY A 197 -9.76 -36.00 4.66
C GLY A 197 -10.98 -35.13 4.34
N PRO A 198 -11.55 -34.41 5.31
CA PRO A 198 -12.82 -33.71 5.15
C PRO A 198 -12.68 -32.61 4.09
N ARG A 199 -13.41 -32.75 2.98
CA ARG A 199 -13.45 -31.79 1.86
C ARG A 199 -14.22 -30.54 2.28
N LEU A 200 -13.58 -29.68 3.05
CA LEU A 200 -13.91 -28.27 3.13
C LEU A 200 -13.30 -27.58 1.89
N TYR A 201 -14.17 -27.01 1.06
CA TYR A 201 -13.92 -25.92 0.11
C TYR A 201 -12.71 -26.04 -0.84
N HIS A 202 -12.89 -26.72 -1.98
CA HIS A 202 -11.99 -26.56 -3.14
C HIS A 202 -12.42 -25.43 -4.10
N GLY A 203 -13.53 -24.74 -3.85
CA GLY A 203 -14.00 -23.62 -4.70
C GLY A 203 -13.31 -22.28 -4.44
N ALA A 204 -12.89 -22.02 -3.19
CA ALA A 204 -12.26 -20.74 -2.82
C ALA A 204 -10.80 -20.64 -3.31
N TYR A 205 -10.05 -21.74 -3.24
CA TYR A 205 -8.62 -21.76 -3.62
C TYR A 205 -8.36 -21.52 -5.11
N VAL A 206 -9.32 -21.85 -5.99
CA VAL A 206 -9.14 -21.67 -7.45
C VAL A 206 -9.32 -20.21 -7.84
N ILE A 207 -10.19 -19.47 -7.14
CA ILE A 207 -10.46 -18.06 -7.43
C ILE A 207 -9.29 -17.18 -6.96
N GLU A 208 -8.71 -17.47 -5.79
CA GLU A 208 -7.53 -16.74 -5.29
C GLU A 208 -6.32 -16.92 -6.20
N ALA A 209 -6.08 -18.15 -6.68
CA ALA A 209 -4.95 -18.45 -7.56
C ALA A 209 -5.07 -17.79 -8.94
N ASP A 210 -6.27 -17.67 -9.49
CA ASP A 210 -6.50 -17.02 -10.78
C ASP A 210 -6.45 -15.49 -10.70
N ILE A 211 -6.84 -14.89 -9.57
CA ILE A 211 -6.73 -13.43 -9.36
C ILE A 211 -5.28 -13.02 -9.07
N ALA A 212 -4.53 -13.79 -8.28
CA ALA A 212 -3.12 -13.52 -7.99
C ALA A 212 -2.23 -13.56 -9.26
N LYS A 213 -2.54 -14.46 -10.21
CA LYS A 213 -1.86 -14.51 -11.52
C LYS A 213 -2.09 -13.25 -12.36
N ARG A 214 -3.24 -12.58 -12.24
CA ARG A 214 -3.50 -11.30 -12.93
C ARG A 214 -2.80 -10.09 -12.29
N TYR A 215 -2.29 -10.22 -11.05
CA TYR A 215 -1.65 -9.15 -10.29
C TYR A 215 -0.20 -9.49 -9.89
N ASN A 216 0.55 -10.21 -10.73
CA ASN A 216 1.98 -10.51 -10.51
C ASN A 216 2.29 -11.09 -9.12
N ASN A 217 1.47 -12.02 -8.63
CA ASN A 217 1.64 -12.68 -7.32
C ASN A 217 1.67 -11.73 -6.12
N ARG A 218 1.10 -10.53 -6.23
CA ARG A 218 0.89 -9.68 -5.06
C ARG A 218 -0.31 -10.19 -4.25
N PRO A 219 -0.23 -10.22 -2.91
CA PRO A 219 -1.35 -10.66 -2.09
C PRO A 219 -2.54 -9.71 -2.30
N VAL A 220 -3.69 -10.27 -2.68
CA VAL A 220 -4.94 -9.52 -2.89
C VAL A 220 -5.87 -9.87 -1.72
N ASN A 221 -6.02 -8.94 -0.78
CA ASN A 221 -6.99 -9.06 0.30
C ASN A 221 -8.40 -8.91 -0.27
N LEU A 222 -9.06 -10.05 -0.56
CA LEU A 222 -10.40 -10.05 -1.13
C LEU A 222 -11.52 -10.11 -0.09
N MET A 223 -11.21 -10.30 1.18
CA MET A 223 -12.18 -10.25 2.26
C MET A 223 -11.49 -9.68 3.48
N GLY A 224 -12.07 -8.65 4.11
CA GLY A 224 -11.60 -8.07 5.36
C GLY A 224 -11.73 -9.03 6.55
N VAL A 225 -11.00 -10.13 6.51
CA VAL A 225 -10.83 -11.09 7.61
C VAL A 225 -9.33 -11.15 7.85
N ASN A 226 -8.88 -10.45 8.88
CA ASN A 226 -7.55 -10.68 9.44
C ASN A 226 -7.56 -12.08 10.09
N ILE A 227 -6.62 -12.93 9.67
CA ILE A 227 -6.07 -14.00 10.52
C ILE A 227 -4.62 -13.62 10.76
#